data_AF-A0A2G7FF17-F1
#
_entry.id   AF-A0A2G7FF17-F1
#
_cell.length_a   1.000
_cell.length_b   1.000
_cell.length_c   1.000
_cell.angle_alpha   90.00
_cell.angle_beta   90.00
_cell.angle_gamma   90.00
#
_symmetry.space_group_name_H-M   'P 1'
#
loop_
_entity.id
_entity.type
_entity.pdbx_description
1 polymer ?
#
loop_
_entity_poly.entity_id
_entity_poly.type
_entity_poly.pdbx_seq_one_letter_code
_entity_poly.pdbx_strand_id
1 'polypeptide(L)'
;MKRSSESAGLQRVLTDTMEHIRSNFEDDTSYRVERESPDIACFCRHYALRRHRYEEKANLGSMQCRADWVKYIGPIERWGSCNPYEGHFGSVVLPLCKPGRLTIISYIFECMD
;
A
#
# COMPACT_ATOMS: atom_id res chain seq x y z
N MET A 1 35.69 -30.04 13.66
CA MET A 1 34.30 -30.35 13.27
C MET A 1 33.20 -29.52 13.98
N LYS A 2 33.52 -28.66 14.97
CA LYS A 2 32.50 -27.86 15.72
C LYS A 2 32.07 -26.53 15.06
N ARG A 3 32.92 -25.90 14.23
CA ARG A 3 32.61 -24.60 13.58
C ARG A 3 31.51 -24.67 12.51
N SER A 4 31.28 -25.83 11.91
CA SER A 4 30.29 -26.02 10.84
C SER A 4 28.85 -26.12 11.35
N SER A 5 28.65 -26.53 12.61
CA SER A 5 27.31 -26.65 13.20
C SER A 5 26.79 -25.32 13.74
N GLU A 6 27.68 -24.44 14.20
CA GLU A 6 27.32 -23.08 14.67
C GLU A 6 26.88 -22.18 13.51
N SER A 7 27.54 -22.25 12.33
CA SER A 7 27.12 -21.45 11.17
C SER A 7 25.76 -21.88 10.63
N ALA A 8 25.45 -23.18 10.65
CA ALA A 8 24.15 -23.71 10.25
C ALA A 8 23.03 -23.30 11.22
N GLY A 9 23.33 -23.23 12.53
CA GLY A 9 22.41 -22.73 13.55
C GLY A 9 22.10 -21.24 13.38
N LEU A 10 23.11 -20.41 13.13
CA LEU A 10 22.92 -18.99 12.83
C LEU A 10 22.12 -18.76 11.55
N GLN A 11 22.40 -19.53 10.49
CA GLN A 11 21.68 -19.43 9.23
C GLN A 11 20.19 -19.76 9.41
N ARG A 12 19.89 -20.79 10.21
CA ARG A 12 18.52 -21.20 10.53
C ARG A 12 17.79 -20.17 11.38
N VAL A 13 18.44 -19.63 12.41
CA VAL A 13 17.87 -18.54 13.24
C VAL A 13 17.59 -17.28 12.40
N LEU A 14 18.50 -16.92 11.49
CA LEU A 14 18.28 -15.80 10.57
C LEU A 14 17.09 -16.07 9.64
N THR A 15 16.98 -17.29 9.11
CA THR A 15 15.86 -17.67 8.21
C THR A 15 14.53 -17.66 8.96
N ASP A 16 14.49 -18.23 10.16
CA ASP A 16 13.30 -18.26 11.02
C ASP A 16 12.92 -16.85 11.50
N THR A 17 13.89 -15.97 11.78
CA THR A 17 13.63 -14.57 12.14
C THR A 17 13.07 -13.79 10.94
N MET A 18 13.58 -14.02 9.73
CA MET A 18 13.07 -13.40 8.51
C MET A 18 11.66 -13.92 8.14
N GLU A 19 11.38 -15.19 8.36
CA GLU A 19 10.04 -15.80 8.24
C GLU A 19 9.08 -15.26 9.31
N HIS A 20 9.56 -15.02 10.54
CA HIS A 20 8.76 -14.45 11.62
C HIS A 20 8.46 -12.95 11.42
N ILE A 21 9.42 -12.16 10.90
CA ILE A 21 9.18 -10.78 10.43
C ILE A 21 8.17 -10.76 9.28
N ARG A 22 8.20 -11.77 8.40
CA ARG A 22 7.20 -11.96 7.34
C ARG A 22 5.79 -12.25 7.87
N SER A 23 5.66 -12.81 9.07
CA SER A 23 4.42 -13.37 9.62
C SER A 23 3.70 -12.48 10.64
N ASN A 24 4.37 -11.53 11.31
CA ASN A 24 3.85 -10.95 12.57
C ASN A 24 3.13 -9.59 12.47
N PHE A 25 2.64 -9.19 11.31
CA PHE A 25 1.56 -8.19 11.28
C PHE A 25 0.29 -8.92 10.86
N GLU A 26 -0.56 -9.26 11.85
CA GLU A 26 -1.98 -9.49 11.56
C GLU A 26 -2.48 -8.23 10.84
N ASP A 27 -2.73 -8.38 9.54
CA ASP A 27 -2.95 -7.26 8.65
C ASP A 27 -4.40 -6.76 8.74
N ASP A 28 -4.72 -6.07 9.84
CA ASP A 28 -6.06 -5.54 10.11
C ASP A 28 -6.56 -4.58 9.03
N THR A 29 -5.65 -3.83 8.40
CA THR A 29 -6.00 -2.73 7.49
C THR A 29 -5.73 -3.03 6.02
N SER A 30 -4.90 -4.02 5.70
CA SER A 30 -4.50 -4.31 4.31
C SER A 30 -4.33 -5.79 4.02
N TYR A 31 -4.08 -6.13 2.77
CA TYR A 31 -3.65 -7.46 2.36
C TYR A 31 -2.46 -7.34 1.40
N ARG A 32 -1.63 -8.37 1.36
CA ARG A 32 -0.51 -8.44 0.42
C ARG A 32 -1.06 -8.66 -0.99
N VAL A 33 -0.49 -7.94 -1.96
CA VAL A 33 -0.79 -8.13 -3.38
C VAL A 33 0.36 -8.92 -3.99
N GLU A 34 0.04 -10.04 -4.62
CA GLU A 34 1.02 -10.80 -5.41
C GLU A 34 1.41 -9.97 -6.65
N ARG A 35 2.71 -9.74 -6.82
CA ARG A 35 3.21 -9.00 -7.98
C ARG A 35 3.58 -10.01 -9.05
N GLU A 36 2.68 -10.22 -10.02
CA GLU A 36 2.99 -11.01 -11.22
C GLU A 36 3.45 -10.16 -12.41
N SER A 37 3.39 -8.83 -12.32
CA SER A 37 3.68 -7.95 -13.46
C SER A 37 5.16 -7.99 -13.86
N PRO A 38 5.49 -8.47 -15.07
CA PRO A 38 6.86 -8.42 -15.62
C PRO A 38 7.31 -6.99 -15.98
N ASP A 39 6.39 -6.03 -16.01
CA ASP A 39 6.59 -4.70 -16.61
C ASP A 39 7.15 -3.62 -15.65
N ILE A 40 7.42 -3.96 -14.39
CA ILE A 40 7.96 -2.97 -13.43
C ILE A 40 9.47 -2.75 -13.56
N ALA A 41 10.12 -3.24 -14.62
CA ALA A 41 11.55 -3.08 -14.90
C ALA A 41 12.46 -3.32 -13.68
N CYS A 42 12.09 -4.29 -12.83
CA CYS A 42 12.75 -4.62 -11.55
C CYS A 42 12.70 -3.53 -10.46
N PHE A 43 11.99 -2.42 -10.66
CA PHE A 43 11.74 -1.44 -9.61
C PHE A 43 11.02 -2.09 -8.42
N CYS A 44 11.40 -1.69 -7.21
CA CYS A 44 10.77 -2.15 -5.97
C CYS A 44 10.73 -3.68 -5.78
N ARG A 45 11.62 -4.45 -6.45
CA ARG A 45 11.67 -5.93 -6.40
C ARG A 45 11.63 -6.52 -4.99
N HIS A 46 12.24 -5.83 -4.03
CA HIS A 46 12.33 -6.28 -2.64
C HIS A 46 11.31 -5.63 -1.70
N TYR A 47 10.41 -4.78 -2.21
CA TYR A 47 9.36 -4.13 -1.42
C TYR A 47 8.03 -4.85 -1.59
N ALA A 48 7.43 -5.29 -0.48
CA ALA A 48 6.09 -5.86 -0.50
C ALA A 48 5.07 -4.82 -0.96
N LEU A 49 4.20 -5.18 -1.91
CA LEU A 49 3.01 -4.38 -2.22
C LEU A 49 1.87 -4.84 -1.33
N ARG A 50 1.13 -3.87 -0.79
CA ARG A 50 -0.05 -4.11 0.02
C ARG A 50 -1.16 -3.17 -0.43
N ARG A 51 -2.40 -3.62 -0.33
CA ARG A 51 -3.60 -2.85 -0.68
C ARG A 51 -4.53 -2.77 0.52
N HIS A 52 -4.98 -1.57 0.82
CA HIS A 52 -5.86 -1.31 1.96
C HIS A 52 -7.22 -1.98 1.77
N ARG A 53 -7.75 -2.62 2.82
CA ARG A 53 -9.05 -3.33 2.81
C ARG A 53 -10.23 -2.38 2.61
N TYR A 54 -10.11 -1.17 3.14
CA TYR A 54 -11.14 -0.14 3.12
C TYR A 54 -10.94 0.89 1.99
N GLU A 55 -10.55 0.43 0.80
CA GLU A 55 -10.26 1.32 -0.33
C GLU A 55 -11.46 2.17 -0.77
N GLU A 56 -12.69 1.69 -0.55
CA GLU A 56 -13.91 2.46 -0.77
C GLU A 56 -13.90 3.80 -0.03
N LYS A 57 -13.24 3.87 1.14
CA LYS A 57 -13.08 5.11 1.90
C LYS A 57 -12.12 6.08 1.24
N ALA A 58 -11.08 5.56 0.58
CA ALA A 58 -10.15 6.37 -0.18
C ALA A 58 -10.85 6.98 -1.40
N ASN A 59 -11.54 6.12 -2.17
CA ASN A 59 -12.36 6.54 -3.31
C ASN A 59 -13.41 7.60 -2.93
N LEU A 60 -14.09 7.41 -1.79
CA LEU A 60 -15.05 8.39 -1.27
C LEU A 60 -14.40 9.77 -1.03
N GLY A 61 -13.20 9.78 -0.43
CA GLY A 61 -12.45 11.01 -0.17
C GLY A 61 -12.11 11.77 -1.45
N SER A 62 -11.56 11.07 -2.45
CA SER A 62 -11.26 11.64 -3.76
C SER A 62 -12.51 12.12 -4.49
N MET A 63 -13.59 11.33 -4.51
CA MET A 63 -14.84 11.75 -5.16
C MET A 63 -15.44 13.00 -4.52
N GLN A 64 -15.39 13.09 -3.19
CA GLN A 64 -15.84 14.28 -2.48
C GLN A 64 -14.98 15.50 -2.83
N CYS A 65 -13.65 15.36 -2.85
CA CYS A 65 -12.74 16.44 -3.27
C CYS A 65 -13.04 16.92 -4.68
N ARG A 66 -13.29 16.02 -5.63
CA ARG A 66 -13.64 16.36 -7.01
C ARG A 66 -14.97 17.12 -7.09
N ALA A 67 -15.98 16.71 -6.31
CA ALA A 67 -17.25 17.42 -6.24
C ALA A 67 -17.07 18.85 -5.68
N ASP A 68 -16.27 19.00 -4.63
CA ASP A 68 -15.95 20.31 -4.05
C ASP A 68 -15.12 21.16 -5.03
N TRP A 69 -14.17 20.56 -5.76
CA TRP A 69 -13.40 21.24 -6.80
C TRP A 69 -14.31 21.81 -7.90
N VAL A 70 -15.26 21.01 -8.43
CA VAL A 70 -16.23 21.46 -9.43
C VAL A 70 -17.08 22.62 -8.92
N LYS A 71 -17.46 22.56 -7.64
CA LYS A 71 -18.31 23.57 -7.02
C LYS A 71 -17.60 24.89 -6.76
N TYR A 72 -16.34 24.84 -6.32
CA TYR A 72 -15.64 26.01 -5.78
C TYR A 72 -14.50 26.53 -6.67
N ILE A 73 -13.98 25.73 -7.61
CA ILE A 73 -12.81 26.06 -8.42
C ILE A 73 -13.15 26.05 -9.91
N GLY A 74 -13.62 24.92 -10.44
CA GLY A 74 -13.94 24.81 -11.87
C GLY A 74 -13.97 23.38 -12.40
N PRO A 75 -14.06 23.21 -13.74
CA PRO A 75 -14.09 21.89 -14.37
C PRO A 75 -12.86 21.04 -14.03
N ILE A 76 -13.02 19.72 -14.04
CA ILE A 76 -11.91 18.81 -13.77
C ILE A 76 -11.20 18.45 -15.07
N GLU A 77 -9.90 18.70 -15.15
CA GLU A 77 -9.09 18.55 -16.36
C GLU A 77 -8.27 17.25 -16.39
N ARG A 78 -8.07 16.60 -15.23
CA ARG A 78 -7.13 15.48 -15.08
C ARG A 78 -7.65 14.37 -14.15
N TRP A 79 -7.03 13.21 -14.26
CA TRP A 79 -7.13 12.13 -13.29
C TRP A 79 -6.21 12.42 -12.10
N GLY A 80 -6.64 12.05 -10.90
CA GLY A 80 -5.86 12.15 -9.67
C GLY A 80 -5.54 10.77 -9.11
N SER A 81 -5.90 10.54 -7.84
CA SER A 81 -5.48 9.40 -7.05
C SER A 81 -6.27 8.09 -7.30
N CYS A 82 -7.41 8.17 -7.99
CA CYS A 82 -8.25 7.00 -8.28
C CYS A 82 -7.67 6.12 -9.40
N ASN A 83 -7.47 4.82 -9.13
CA ASN A 83 -7.13 3.81 -10.13
C ASN A 83 -7.93 2.52 -9.89
N PRO A 84 -8.86 2.13 -10.77
CA PRO A 84 -9.72 0.97 -10.57
C PRO A 84 -9.00 -0.38 -10.74
N TYR A 85 -7.85 -0.40 -11.43
CA TYR A 85 -7.13 -1.64 -11.74
C TYR A 85 -6.09 -1.95 -10.66
N GLU A 86 -5.15 -1.02 -10.44
CA GLU A 86 -4.04 -1.21 -9.48
C GLU A 86 -4.39 -0.78 -8.06
N GLY A 87 -5.53 -0.12 -7.88
CA GLY A 87 -6.02 0.39 -6.62
C GLY A 87 -5.71 1.87 -6.41
N HIS A 88 -6.59 2.51 -5.65
CA HIS A 88 -6.45 3.92 -5.28
C HIS A 88 -5.07 4.21 -4.66
N PHE A 89 -4.44 5.32 -5.06
CA PHE A 89 -3.09 5.70 -4.64
C PHE A 89 -2.91 5.67 -3.11
N GLY A 90 -3.80 6.34 -2.38
CA GLY A 90 -3.80 6.31 -0.90
C GLY A 90 -3.94 4.91 -0.29
N SER A 91 -4.59 3.98 -0.98
CA SER A 91 -4.80 2.60 -0.50
C SER A 91 -3.58 1.71 -0.71
N VAL A 92 -2.75 1.99 -1.71
CA VAL A 92 -1.53 1.21 -2.00
C VAL A 92 -0.26 1.84 -1.44
N VAL A 93 -0.24 3.16 -1.26
CA VAL A 93 0.90 3.89 -0.68
C VAL A 93 0.83 3.96 0.84
N LEU A 94 -0.38 4.02 1.42
CA LEU A 94 -0.60 4.04 2.88
C LEU A 94 -1.43 2.83 3.35
N PRO A 95 -0.99 1.59 3.10
CA PRO A 95 -1.77 0.38 3.40
C PRO A 95 -1.97 0.13 4.91
N LEU A 96 -1.22 0.82 5.76
CA LEU A 96 -1.32 0.74 7.22
C LEU A 96 -2.07 1.94 7.84
N CYS A 97 -2.66 2.80 7.01
CA CYS A 97 -3.44 3.93 7.49
C CYS A 97 -4.58 3.47 8.39
N LYS A 98 -4.85 4.22 9.47
CA LYS A 98 -6.04 3.95 10.29
C LYS A 98 -7.29 4.13 9.39
N PRO A 99 -8.22 3.16 9.32
CA PRO A 99 -9.35 3.23 8.39
C PRO A 99 -10.20 4.50 8.54
N GLY A 100 -10.33 5.04 9.75
CA GLY A 100 -11.05 6.30 10.00
C GLY A 100 -10.36 7.57 9.50
N ARG A 101 -9.09 7.49 9.07
CA ARG A 101 -8.31 8.62 8.51
C ARG A 101 -8.15 8.54 7.00
N LEU A 102 -8.45 7.40 6.39
CA LEU A 102 -8.17 7.15 4.98
C LEU A 102 -8.95 8.09 4.04
N THR A 103 -10.21 8.40 4.38
CA THR A 103 -11.06 9.33 3.62
C THR A 103 -10.46 10.73 3.55
N ILE A 104 -10.12 11.34 4.70
CA ILE A 104 -9.60 12.71 4.72
C ILE A 104 -8.22 12.79 4.07
N ILE A 105 -7.36 11.77 4.23
CA ILE A 105 -6.06 11.74 3.58
C ILE A 105 -6.22 11.68 2.05
N SER A 106 -7.15 10.86 1.57
CA SER A 106 -7.37 10.70 0.12
C SER A 106 -8.03 11.94 -0.49
N TYR A 107 -8.91 12.62 0.27
CA TYR A 107 -9.39 13.95 -0.10
C TYR A 107 -8.21 14.93 -0.28
N ILE A 108 -7.26 14.94 0.65
CA ILE A 108 -6.09 15.85 0.58
C ILE A 108 -5.19 15.49 -0.62
N PHE A 109 -4.93 14.21 -0.88
CA PHE A 109 -4.15 13.79 -2.04
C PHE A 109 -4.79 14.21 -3.36
N GLU A 110 -6.10 14.03 -3.52
CA GLU A 110 -6.81 14.44 -4.73
C GLU A 110 -6.78 15.97 -4.95
N CYS A 111 -6.68 16.76 -3.88
CA CYS A 111 -6.58 18.22 -3.96
C CYS A 111 -5.18 18.71 -4.38
N MET A 112 -4.14 17.87 -4.26
CA MET A 112 -2.75 18.20 -4.56
C MET A 112 -2.32 17.78 -5.98
N ASP A 113 -3.10 16.91 -6.63
CA ASP A 113 -2.87 16.43 -8.01
C ASP A 113 -3.26 17.46 -9.08
#